data_AF-A0AAJ7S173-F1
#
_entry.id   AF-A0AAJ7S173-F1
#
_cell.length_a   1.000
_cell.length_b   1.000
_cell.length_c   1.000
_cell.angle_alpha   90.00
_cell.angle_beta   90.00
_cell.angle_gamma   90.00
#
_symmetry.space_group_name_H-M   'P 1'
#
loop_
_entity.id
_entity.type
_entity.pdbx_description
1 polymer ?
#
loop_
_entity_poly.entity_id
_entity_poly.type
_entity_poly.pdbx_seq_one_letter_code
_entity_poly.pdbx_strand_id
1 'polypeptide(L)'
;MMPVSQPVRAKSLLRANLENSRGRLLQSRMPNIKVFSGTSHPDLAQRIVDRLGIDIGKVVTKKFSNLETCVEIGESVRGEDVYIVQSGSGEVNDNLMELLIMINACKIASASRVTAVIPCFPYARQDKKDKGGDGHDNSKSKNRIVMKSNEWKFRSRAPISAKLVANMLSVAGADHIITMDLHASQIQGFFDIPVDNLFAEPAVLKWIKENIVEWRNSIIVSPDAGGAKRVTSIADRLNVEFALIHKERKKANEVASMVLVGDVKDRVAILVDDMADTCGTICHAAEKLLEAGATKVYAILTHGIFSGPAISRINNACFEAVVVTNTIPQDGHMKDCPKIQCIDVSMMFAEAVRRTHNGESVSYLFSNVPY
;
A
#
# COMPACT_ATOMS: atom_id res chain seq x y z
N MET A 1 -47.16 52.42 39.34
CA MET A 1 -46.40 51.16 39.15
C MET A 1 -47.01 50.41 37.97
N MET A 2 -46.34 50.41 36.83
CA MET A 2 -46.67 49.54 35.68
C MET A 2 -45.55 48.50 35.53
N PRO A 3 -45.83 47.23 35.21
CA PRO A 3 -44.78 46.26 34.96
C PRO A 3 -44.28 46.35 33.52
N VAL A 4 -42.96 46.31 33.38
CA VAL A 4 -42.22 46.34 32.12
C VAL A 4 -42.27 44.96 31.46
N SER A 5 -42.78 44.88 30.22
CA SER A 5 -42.74 43.67 29.40
C SER A 5 -41.31 43.39 28.89
N GLN A 6 -40.74 42.23 29.21
CA GLN A 6 -39.50 41.76 28.60
C GLN A 6 -39.74 41.24 27.17
N PRO A 7 -38.83 41.52 26.20
CA PRO A 7 -38.93 40.93 24.87
C PRO A 7 -38.36 39.50 24.89
N VAL A 8 -39.24 38.51 24.98
CA VAL A 8 -38.89 37.12 24.72
C VAL A 8 -39.04 36.85 23.22
N ARG A 9 -38.08 36.11 22.65
CA ARG A 9 -38.19 35.31 21.41
C ARG A 9 -37.76 35.89 20.04
N ALA A 10 -36.76 36.79 19.98
CA ALA A 10 -36.07 37.09 18.69
C ALA A 10 -34.66 36.48 18.57
N LYS A 11 -33.93 36.31 19.69
CA LYS A 11 -32.52 35.84 19.66
C LYS A 11 -32.35 34.33 19.43
N SER A 12 -33.35 33.49 19.73
CA SER A 12 -33.25 32.03 19.55
C SER A 12 -33.45 31.61 18.09
N LEU A 13 -34.32 32.30 17.34
CA LEU A 13 -34.55 32.03 15.91
C LEU A 13 -33.39 32.52 15.04
N LEU A 14 -32.74 33.63 15.41
CA LEU A 14 -31.53 34.13 14.72
C LEU A 14 -30.33 33.21 14.95
N ARG A 15 -30.12 32.65 16.15
CA ARG A 15 -29.07 31.64 16.39
C ARG A 15 -29.35 30.32 15.67
N ALA A 16 -30.59 29.83 15.70
CA ALA A 16 -30.97 28.61 14.97
C ALA A 16 -30.85 28.80 13.45
N ASN A 17 -31.15 29.99 12.92
CA ASN A 17 -30.97 30.29 11.50
C ASN A 17 -29.50 30.51 11.13
N LEU A 18 -28.65 31.06 12.01
CA LEU A 18 -27.20 31.16 11.78
C LEU A 18 -26.49 29.80 11.87
N GLU A 19 -26.94 28.91 12.75
CA GLU A 19 -26.46 27.52 12.82
C GLU A 19 -26.94 26.69 11.61
N ASN A 20 -28.20 26.83 11.19
CA ASN A 20 -28.70 26.23 9.94
C ASN A 20 -28.04 26.81 8.68
N SER A 21 -27.65 28.09 8.68
CA SER A 21 -26.97 28.73 7.54
C SER A 21 -25.50 28.34 7.47
N ARG A 22 -24.82 28.15 8.61
CA ARG A 22 -23.47 27.56 8.67
C ARG A 22 -23.47 26.09 8.25
N GLY A 23 -24.49 25.32 8.62
CA GLY A 23 -24.68 23.93 8.18
C GLY A 23 -25.02 23.78 6.69
N ARG A 24 -25.67 24.77 6.07
CA ARG A 24 -25.98 24.75 4.62
C ARG A 24 -24.87 25.28 3.71
N LEU A 25 -23.97 26.13 4.22
CA LEU A 25 -22.82 26.63 3.45
C LEU A 25 -21.65 25.62 3.36
N LEU A 26 -21.70 24.55 4.15
CA LEU A 26 -20.90 23.34 3.99
C LEU A 26 -21.69 22.26 3.22
N GLN A 27 -22.47 22.67 2.22
CA GLN A 27 -22.99 21.72 1.25
C GLN A 27 -21.77 21.08 0.57
N SER A 28 -21.55 19.79 0.88
CA SER A 28 -20.48 18.95 0.35
C SER A 28 -20.16 19.33 -1.09
N ARG A 29 -18.89 19.65 -1.38
CA ARG A 29 -18.42 19.95 -2.73
C ARG A 29 -18.63 18.78 -3.72
N MET A 30 -19.09 17.63 -3.24
CA MET A 30 -19.40 16.42 -3.99
C MET A 30 -20.70 15.81 -3.44
N PRO A 31 -21.88 16.06 -4.04
CA PRO A 31 -23.11 15.41 -3.59
C PRO A 31 -23.01 13.89 -3.81
N ASN A 32 -23.55 13.12 -2.87
CA ASN A 32 -23.68 11.67 -2.94
C ASN A 32 -22.40 10.83 -2.78
N ILE A 33 -21.28 11.42 -2.30
CA ILE A 33 -20.07 10.65 -1.96
C ILE A 33 -20.10 10.18 -0.50
N LYS A 34 -19.75 8.91 -0.27
CA LYS A 34 -19.58 8.35 1.08
C LYS A 34 -18.27 7.58 1.18
N VAL A 35 -17.47 7.88 2.20
CA VAL A 35 -16.22 7.16 2.48
C VAL A 35 -16.35 6.46 3.83
N PHE A 36 -16.12 5.16 3.86
CA PHE A 36 -16.06 4.35 5.08
C PHE A 36 -14.64 3.85 5.30
N SER A 37 -14.26 3.68 6.56
CA SER A 37 -13.00 3.04 6.95
C SER A 37 -13.26 1.63 7.46
N GLY A 38 -12.43 0.68 7.05
CA GLY A 38 -12.24 -0.54 7.82
C GLY A 38 -11.30 -0.32 9.02
N THR A 39 -10.95 -1.39 9.72
CA THR A 39 -10.11 -1.36 10.93
C THR A 39 -8.61 -1.36 10.65
N SER A 40 -8.17 -1.70 9.43
CA SER A 40 -6.74 -1.81 9.11
C SER A 40 -5.99 -0.49 9.13
N HIS A 41 -6.65 0.62 8.76
CA HIS A 41 -5.99 1.93 8.63
C HIS A 41 -6.95 3.13 8.75
N PRO A 42 -7.51 3.38 9.94
CA PRO A 42 -8.43 4.50 10.15
C PRO A 42 -7.79 5.88 9.99
N ASP A 43 -6.49 6.02 10.26
CA ASP A 43 -5.78 7.31 10.11
C ASP A 43 -5.73 7.74 8.64
N LEU A 44 -5.39 6.84 7.71
CA LEU A 44 -5.38 7.16 6.28
C LEU A 44 -6.79 7.48 5.76
N ALA A 45 -7.80 6.72 6.19
CA ALA A 45 -9.19 7.02 5.84
C ALA A 45 -9.63 8.40 6.33
N GLN A 46 -9.26 8.77 7.56
CA GLN A 46 -9.55 10.10 8.11
C GLN A 46 -8.86 11.21 7.30
N ARG A 47 -7.57 11.05 6.98
CA ARG A 47 -6.84 12.02 6.14
C ARG A 47 -7.45 12.18 4.75
N ILE A 48 -7.96 11.10 4.17
CA ILE A 48 -8.64 11.15 2.87
C ILE A 48 -9.91 12.00 2.97
N VAL A 49 -10.76 11.77 3.96
CA VAL A 49 -12.02 12.54 4.10
C VAL A 49 -11.78 14.00 4.48
N ASP A 50 -10.76 14.28 5.30
CA ASP A 50 -10.35 15.64 5.64
C ASP A 50 -9.95 16.45 4.39
N ARG A 51 -9.21 15.81 3.47
CA ARG A 51 -8.80 16.42 2.19
C ARG A 51 -9.95 16.58 1.21
N LEU A 52 -10.92 15.68 1.25
CA LEU A 52 -12.16 15.78 0.47
C LEU A 52 -13.14 16.81 1.04
N GLY A 53 -12.97 17.20 2.30
CA GLY A 53 -13.87 18.11 3.01
C GLY A 53 -15.23 17.47 3.33
N ILE A 54 -15.24 16.17 3.64
CA ILE A 54 -16.43 15.39 4.01
C ILE A 54 -16.21 14.67 5.35
N ASP A 55 -17.28 14.22 5.98
CA ASP A 55 -17.19 13.40 7.20
C ASP A 55 -17.01 11.91 6.86
N ILE A 56 -16.34 11.19 7.75
CA ILE A 56 -16.25 9.72 7.67
C ILE A 56 -17.64 9.10 7.88
N GLY A 57 -17.97 8.12 7.05
CA GLY A 57 -19.21 7.36 7.16
C GLY A 57 -19.25 6.54 8.44
N LYS A 58 -20.44 6.46 9.05
CA LYS A 58 -20.68 5.72 10.29
C LYS A 58 -20.73 4.23 10.00
N VAL A 59 -19.79 3.49 10.57
CA VAL A 59 -19.78 2.03 10.57
C VAL A 59 -19.45 1.54 11.97
N VAL A 60 -20.14 0.48 12.39
CA VAL A 60 -19.80 -0.27 13.59
C VAL A 60 -19.15 -1.57 13.14
N THR A 61 -17.86 -1.70 13.42
CA THR A 61 -17.11 -2.95 13.22
C THR A 61 -16.75 -3.55 14.58
N LYS A 62 -16.99 -4.85 14.75
CA LYS A 62 -16.66 -5.58 15.98
C LYS A 62 -16.30 -7.02 15.64
N LYS A 63 -15.51 -7.64 16.51
CA LYS A 63 -15.19 -9.06 16.43
C LYS A 63 -15.95 -9.82 17.52
N PHE A 64 -16.72 -10.83 17.15
CA PHE A 64 -17.39 -11.70 18.12
C PHE A 64 -16.38 -12.56 18.86
N SER A 65 -16.78 -13.16 19.99
CA SER A 65 -15.90 -13.99 20.82
C SER A 65 -15.37 -15.24 20.11
N ASN A 66 -16.06 -15.70 19.06
CA ASN A 66 -15.64 -16.78 18.18
C ASN A 66 -14.80 -16.32 16.96
N LEU A 67 -14.33 -15.06 16.96
CA LEU A 67 -13.51 -14.44 15.93
C LEU A 67 -14.23 -14.05 14.63
N GLU A 68 -15.56 -14.17 14.55
CA GLU A 68 -16.31 -13.68 13.39
C GLU A 68 -16.34 -12.15 13.35
N THR A 69 -16.12 -11.60 12.15
CA THR A 69 -16.22 -10.16 11.90
C THR A 69 -17.68 -9.76 11.73
N CYS A 70 -18.13 -8.76 12.46
CA CYS A 70 -19.45 -8.17 12.35
C CYS A 70 -19.34 -6.71 11.93
N VAL A 71 -20.11 -6.34 10.91
CA VAL A 71 -20.14 -5.00 10.33
C VAL A 71 -21.59 -4.53 10.24
N GLU A 72 -21.85 -3.33 10.72
CA GLU A 72 -23.15 -2.67 10.60
C GLU A 72 -22.93 -1.26 10.03
N ILE A 73 -23.45 -0.99 8.82
CA ILE A 73 -23.43 0.35 8.21
C ILE A 73 -24.46 1.23 8.94
N GLY A 74 -23.99 2.26 9.63
CA GLY A 74 -24.78 3.08 10.55
C GLY A 74 -25.56 4.22 9.90
N GLU A 75 -25.57 4.30 8.57
CA GLU A 75 -26.28 5.32 7.80
C GLU A 75 -26.75 4.79 6.44
N SER A 76 -27.72 5.47 5.83
CA SER A 76 -28.21 5.07 4.50
C SER A 76 -27.15 5.32 3.44
N VAL A 77 -26.88 4.30 2.62
CA VAL A 77 -26.01 4.38 1.43
C VAL A 77 -26.78 4.25 0.11
N ARG A 78 -28.12 4.24 0.16
CA ARG A 78 -28.97 4.05 -1.02
C ARG A 78 -28.74 5.16 -2.05
N GLY A 79 -28.31 4.78 -3.25
CA GLY A 79 -28.02 5.71 -4.35
C GLY A 79 -26.73 6.51 -4.19
N GLU A 80 -25.94 6.24 -3.14
CA GLU A 80 -24.67 6.92 -2.88
C GLU A 80 -23.52 6.24 -3.65
N ASP A 81 -22.48 7.02 -3.97
CA ASP A 81 -21.19 6.55 -4.49
C ASP A 81 -20.25 6.27 -3.31
N VAL A 82 -20.08 4.98 -3.00
CA VAL A 82 -19.44 4.51 -1.77
C VAL A 82 -17.98 4.12 -2.03
N TYR A 83 -17.08 4.58 -1.17
CA TYR A 83 -15.67 4.21 -1.14
C TYR A 83 -15.34 3.57 0.20
N ILE A 84 -14.73 2.39 0.19
CA ILE A 84 -14.33 1.69 1.42
C ILE A 84 -12.81 1.62 1.45
N VAL A 85 -12.19 2.28 2.44
CA VAL A 85 -10.73 2.30 2.62
C VAL A 85 -10.32 1.17 3.54
N GLN A 86 -9.55 0.22 3.01
CA GLN A 86 -8.98 -0.88 3.78
C GLN A 86 -7.68 -1.37 3.15
N SER A 87 -6.60 -1.43 3.92
CA SER A 87 -5.30 -1.97 3.49
C SER A 87 -5.12 -3.43 3.90
N GLY A 88 -4.28 -4.17 3.17
CA GLY A 88 -3.87 -5.54 3.48
C GLY A 88 -2.77 -5.64 4.55
N SER A 89 -2.82 -4.84 5.62
CA SER A 89 -1.81 -4.80 6.69
C SER A 89 -2.28 -5.50 7.97
N GLY A 90 -1.36 -5.88 8.86
CA GLY A 90 -1.72 -6.54 10.14
C GLY A 90 -2.30 -7.94 9.94
N GLU A 91 -3.46 -8.21 10.53
CA GLU A 91 -4.20 -9.46 10.34
C GLU A 91 -4.89 -9.49 8.97
N VAL A 92 -4.12 -9.82 7.93
CA VAL A 92 -4.51 -9.72 6.52
C VAL A 92 -5.83 -10.43 6.18
N ASN A 93 -6.09 -11.58 6.81
CA ASN A 93 -7.33 -12.34 6.58
C ASN A 93 -8.55 -11.64 7.17
N ASP A 94 -8.43 -11.15 8.41
CA ASP A 94 -9.52 -10.45 9.09
C ASP A 94 -9.88 -9.17 8.34
N ASN A 95 -8.86 -8.41 7.91
CA ASN A 95 -9.04 -7.17 7.18
C ASN A 95 -9.65 -7.38 5.79
N LEU A 96 -9.26 -8.46 5.11
CA LEU A 96 -9.88 -8.85 3.85
C LEU A 96 -11.34 -9.26 4.05
N MET A 97 -11.64 -10.09 5.05
CA MET A 97 -13.01 -10.50 5.36
C MET A 97 -13.89 -9.31 5.74
N GLU A 98 -13.38 -8.38 6.56
CA GLU A 98 -14.08 -7.15 6.93
C GLU A 98 -14.43 -6.31 5.68
N LEU A 99 -13.46 -6.12 4.78
CA LEU A 99 -13.68 -5.40 3.53
C LEU A 99 -14.76 -6.06 2.68
N LEU A 100 -14.71 -7.38 2.51
CA LEU A 100 -15.70 -8.13 1.73
C LEU A 100 -17.11 -7.98 2.33
N ILE A 101 -17.23 -8.03 3.66
CA ILE A 101 -18.51 -7.86 4.35
C ILE A 101 -19.03 -6.42 4.17
N MET A 102 -18.16 -5.41 4.31
CA MET A 102 -18.54 -4.00 4.09
C MET A 102 -19.00 -3.75 2.66
N ILE A 103 -18.29 -4.28 1.65
CA ILE A 103 -18.69 -4.17 0.24
C ILE A 103 -20.07 -4.77 0.03
N ASN A 104 -20.28 -6.00 0.50
CA ASN A 104 -21.56 -6.68 0.35
C ASN A 104 -22.70 -5.94 1.08
N ALA A 105 -22.46 -5.45 2.30
CA ALA A 105 -23.44 -4.67 3.06
C ALA A 105 -23.88 -3.40 2.31
N CYS A 106 -22.94 -2.65 1.73
CA CYS A 106 -23.24 -1.48 0.91
C CYS A 106 -23.99 -1.85 -0.38
N LYS A 107 -23.58 -2.95 -1.04
CA LYS A 107 -24.21 -3.41 -2.28
C LYS A 107 -25.68 -3.77 -2.08
N ILE A 108 -25.99 -4.59 -1.08
CA ILE A 108 -27.39 -4.98 -0.78
C ILE A 108 -28.22 -3.83 -0.20
N ALA A 109 -27.58 -2.84 0.44
CA ALA A 109 -28.20 -1.59 0.86
C ALA A 109 -28.48 -0.61 -0.31
N SER A 110 -28.30 -1.05 -1.55
CA SER A 110 -28.59 -0.30 -2.78
C SER A 110 -27.68 0.91 -3.00
N ALA A 111 -26.40 0.83 -2.61
CA ALA A 111 -25.39 1.78 -3.07
C ALA A 111 -25.38 1.86 -4.61
N SER A 112 -25.21 3.05 -5.17
CA SER A 112 -25.15 3.24 -6.63
C SER A 112 -23.89 2.61 -7.21
N ARG A 113 -22.78 2.71 -6.48
CA ARG A 113 -21.48 2.17 -6.84
C ARG A 113 -20.68 1.90 -5.56
N VAL A 114 -19.90 0.82 -5.54
CA VAL A 114 -18.98 0.51 -4.43
C VAL A 114 -17.56 0.39 -4.95
N THR A 115 -16.70 1.32 -4.55
CA THR A 115 -15.27 1.33 -4.85
C THR A 115 -14.47 0.83 -3.66
N ALA A 116 -13.65 -0.21 -3.84
CA ALA A 116 -12.71 -0.63 -2.82
C ALA A 116 -11.39 0.14 -2.98
N VAL A 117 -11.03 0.93 -1.98
CA VAL A 117 -9.75 1.65 -1.91
C VAL A 117 -8.80 0.81 -1.07
N ILE A 118 -7.84 0.17 -1.73
CA ILE A 118 -6.94 -0.85 -1.15
C ILE A 118 -5.48 -0.39 -1.29
N PRO A 119 -4.95 0.42 -0.36
CA PRO A 119 -3.62 1.01 -0.48
C PRO A 119 -2.49 0.00 -0.65
N CYS A 120 -2.49 -1.10 0.10
CA CYS A 120 -1.61 -2.24 -0.10
C CYS A 120 -2.46 -3.47 -0.43
N PHE A 121 -2.36 -3.98 -1.66
CA PHE A 121 -3.20 -5.09 -2.12
C PHE A 121 -2.84 -6.43 -1.43
N PRO A 122 -3.78 -7.11 -0.77
CA PRO A 122 -3.49 -8.33 -0.03
C PRO A 122 -3.14 -9.48 -0.99
N TYR A 123 -2.20 -10.34 -0.57
CA TYR A 123 -1.71 -11.48 -1.35
C TYR A 123 -1.04 -11.14 -2.70
N ALA A 124 -0.67 -9.88 -2.95
CA ALA A 124 -0.11 -9.46 -4.25
C ALA A 124 1.15 -10.22 -4.69
N ARG A 125 1.97 -10.72 -3.75
CA ARG A 125 3.14 -11.58 -4.04
C ARG A 125 2.79 -13.00 -4.51
N GLN A 126 1.52 -13.40 -4.45
CA GLN A 126 1.03 -14.72 -4.87
C GLN A 126 0.23 -14.60 -6.17
N ASP A 127 0.83 -13.96 -7.18
CA ASP A 127 0.26 -13.60 -8.48
C ASP A 127 0.50 -14.64 -9.58
N LYS A 128 1.41 -15.60 -9.37
CA LYS A 128 1.73 -16.65 -10.34
C LYS A 128 2.03 -17.98 -9.67
N LYS A 129 1.95 -19.05 -10.46
CA LYS A 129 2.46 -20.37 -10.08
C LYS A 129 3.96 -20.40 -10.32
N ASP A 130 4.76 -20.30 -9.27
CA ASP A 130 6.20 -20.45 -9.41
C ASP A 130 6.55 -21.87 -9.88
N LYS A 131 7.32 -21.99 -10.96
CA LYS A 131 7.85 -23.29 -11.34
C LYS A 131 8.86 -23.70 -10.27
N GLY A 132 8.63 -24.85 -9.62
CA GLY A 132 9.65 -25.45 -8.76
C GLY A 132 10.93 -25.57 -9.57
N GLY A 133 12.04 -25.04 -9.04
CA GLY A 133 13.29 -24.94 -9.78
C GLY A 133 13.63 -26.25 -10.46
N ASP A 134 13.86 -26.21 -11.78
CA ASP A 134 14.41 -27.32 -12.54
C ASP A 134 15.84 -27.55 -12.06
N GLY A 135 15.98 -28.33 -10.97
CA GLY A 135 17.23 -28.97 -10.62
C GLY A 135 17.59 -29.95 -11.74
N HIS A 136 18.38 -29.49 -12.70
CA HIS A 136 19.06 -30.32 -13.68
C HIS A 136 20.14 -31.11 -12.93
N ASP A 137 19.74 -32.20 -12.29
CA ASP A 137 20.63 -33.05 -11.51
C ASP A 137 21.40 -33.97 -12.46
N ASN A 138 22.51 -33.47 -12.99
CA ASN A 138 23.42 -34.22 -13.86
C ASN A 138 24.59 -34.80 -13.06
N SER A 139 24.31 -35.44 -11.92
CA SER A 139 25.32 -36.12 -11.10
C SER A 139 25.07 -37.64 -11.04
N LYS A 140 25.56 -38.36 -12.07
CA LYS A 140 25.81 -39.80 -11.94
C LYS A 140 27.08 -40.01 -11.09
N SER A 141 26.92 -40.09 -9.77
CA SER A 141 27.91 -40.74 -8.90
C SER A 141 27.33 -42.04 -8.36
N LYS A 142 27.92 -43.14 -8.79
CA LYS A 142 27.65 -44.51 -8.30
C LYS A 142 28.05 -44.62 -6.84
N ASN A 143 27.35 -45.50 -6.13
CA ASN A 143 27.58 -46.00 -4.77
C ASN A 143 27.13 -45.11 -3.60
N ARG A 144 25.82 -45.15 -3.34
CA ARG A 144 25.32 -45.29 -1.97
C ARG A 144 23.89 -45.83 -1.99
N ILE A 145 23.68 -47.01 -1.39
CA ILE A 145 22.35 -47.53 -1.09
C ILE A 145 21.82 -46.67 0.07
N VAL A 146 21.12 -45.59 -0.27
CA VAL A 146 20.30 -44.82 0.67
C VAL A 146 18.85 -45.16 0.37
N MET A 147 18.09 -45.45 1.43
CA MET A 147 16.65 -45.66 1.35
C MET A 147 16.02 -44.56 0.48
N LYS A 148 15.26 -44.97 -0.54
CA LYS A 148 14.45 -44.07 -1.35
C LYS A 148 13.39 -43.43 -0.46
N SER A 149 13.71 -42.29 0.16
CA SER A 149 12.68 -41.33 0.51
C SER A 149 12.01 -40.93 -0.79
N ASN A 150 10.69 -40.97 -0.84
CA ASN A 150 9.91 -40.44 -1.96
C ASN A 150 10.17 -38.93 -2.04
N GLU A 151 11.20 -38.55 -2.77
CA GLU A 151 11.53 -37.16 -3.05
C GLU A 151 10.49 -36.62 -4.02
N TRP A 152 9.39 -36.11 -3.47
CA TRP A 152 8.33 -35.47 -4.23
C TRP A 152 8.93 -34.23 -4.88
N LYS A 153 9.23 -34.30 -6.19
CA LYS A 153 9.58 -33.11 -6.97
C LYS A 153 8.42 -32.12 -6.87
N PHE A 154 8.57 -31.10 -6.03
CA PHE A 154 7.61 -30.01 -5.87
C PHE A 154 7.56 -29.18 -7.16
N ARG A 155 6.85 -29.68 -8.19
CA ARG A 155 6.17 -28.77 -9.12
C ARG A 155 5.19 -27.99 -8.26
N SER A 156 5.41 -26.69 -8.05
CA SER A 156 4.62 -25.91 -7.12
C SER A 156 3.14 -25.99 -7.52
N ARG A 157 2.35 -26.75 -6.75
CA ARG A 157 0.88 -26.75 -6.81
C ARG A 157 0.35 -25.57 -5.99
N ALA A 158 1.00 -24.42 -6.11
CA ALA A 158 0.66 -23.22 -5.38
C ALA A 158 -0.62 -22.58 -5.94
N PRO A 159 -1.42 -21.92 -5.08
CA PRO A 159 -2.53 -21.08 -5.52
C PRO A 159 -2.01 -19.81 -6.21
N ILE A 160 -2.88 -19.20 -7.01
CA ILE A 160 -2.73 -17.79 -7.42
C ILE A 160 -3.68 -16.99 -6.51
N SER A 161 -3.25 -16.76 -5.28
CA SER A 161 -4.11 -16.17 -4.24
C SER A 161 -4.52 -14.74 -4.56
N ALA A 162 -3.68 -13.96 -5.25
CA ALA A 162 -4.06 -12.63 -5.73
C ALA A 162 -5.28 -12.68 -6.67
N LYS A 163 -5.37 -13.70 -7.54
CA LYS A 163 -6.55 -13.90 -8.41
C LYS A 163 -7.77 -14.35 -7.59
N LEU A 164 -7.58 -15.18 -6.57
CA LEU A 164 -8.67 -15.54 -5.65
C LEU A 164 -9.21 -14.31 -4.93
N VAL A 165 -8.35 -13.44 -4.41
CA VAL A 165 -8.73 -12.16 -3.77
C VAL A 165 -9.51 -11.29 -4.76
N ALA A 166 -9.03 -11.14 -6.00
CA ALA A 166 -9.73 -10.38 -7.02
C ALA A 166 -11.15 -10.91 -7.28
N ASN A 167 -11.30 -12.24 -7.37
CA ASN A 167 -12.60 -12.89 -7.52
C ASN A 167 -13.51 -12.63 -6.31
N MET A 168 -12.98 -12.71 -5.08
CA MET A 168 -13.74 -12.47 -3.86
C MET A 168 -14.25 -11.02 -3.78
N LEU A 169 -13.41 -10.03 -4.11
CA LEU A 169 -13.81 -8.62 -4.17
C LEU A 169 -14.89 -8.38 -5.22
N SER A 170 -14.73 -9.00 -6.39
CA SER A 170 -15.71 -8.89 -7.50
C SER A 170 -17.06 -9.49 -7.11
N VAL A 171 -17.08 -10.71 -6.54
CA VAL A 171 -18.34 -11.38 -6.15
C VAL A 171 -19.00 -10.74 -4.93
N ALA A 172 -18.23 -10.12 -4.03
CA ALA A 172 -18.78 -9.32 -2.93
C ALA A 172 -19.55 -8.08 -3.42
N GLY A 173 -19.30 -7.65 -4.66
CA GLY A 173 -20.05 -6.57 -5.32
C GLY A 173 -19.27 -5.28 -5.48
N ALA A 174 -17.93 -5.32 -5.45
CA ALA A 174 -17.11 -4.17 -5.83
C ALA A 174 -17.31 -3.85 -7.31
N ASP A 175 -17.51 -2.57 -7.63
CA ASP A 175 -17.67 -2.08 -9.00
C ASP A 175 -16.39 -1.42 -9.53
N HIS A 176 -15.46 -1.06 -8.63
CA HIS A 176 -14.21 -0.38 -8.95
C HIS A 176 -13.14 -0.64 -7.88
N ILE A 177 -11.87 -0.68 -8.25
CA ILE A 177 -10.73 -0.80 -7.33
C ILE A 177 -9.80 0.40 -7.49
N ILE A 178 -9.40 1.02 -6.38
CA ILE A 178 -8.28 1.99 -6.34
C ILE A 178 -7.20 1.38 -5.46
N THR A 179 -5.98 1.25 -5.96
CA THR A 179 -4.85 0.68 -5.22
C THR A 179 -3.56 1.45 -5.51
N MET A 180 -2.44 1.09 -4.90
CA MET A 180 -1.15 1.73 -5.13
C MET A 180 -0.05 0.68 -5.27
N ASP A 181 0.83 0.88 -6.26
CA ASP A 181 2.02 0.08 -6.53
C ASP A 181 1.81 -1.44 -6.40
N LEU A 182 0.84 -1.99 -7.14
CA LEU A 182 0.67 -3.44 -7.26
C LEU A 182 2.01 -4.14 -7.53
N HIS A 183 2.28 -5.19 -6.74
CA HIS A 183 3.50 -6.00 -6.84
C HIS A 183 3.80 -6.43 -8.29
N ALA A 184 2.74 -6.82 -9.01
CA ALA A 184 2.77 -7.08 -10.43
C ALA A 184 1.62 -6.32 -11.11
N SER A 185 1.94 -5.53 -12.14
CA SER A 185 0.95 -4.80 -12.94
C SER A 185 -0.15 -5.68 -13.54
N GLN A 186 0.15 -6.96 -13.78
CA GLN A 186 -0.75 -7.97 -14.34
C GLN A 186 -1.94 -8.27 -13.42
N ILE A 187 -1.85 -7.95 -12.13
CA ILE A 187 -2.96 -8.12 -11.18
C ILE A 187 -4.18 -7.29 -11.62
N GLN A 188 -4.00 -6.18 -12.35
CA GLN A 188 -5.14 -5.45 -12.93
C GLN A 188 -5.98 -6.35 -13.84
N GLY A 189 -5.35 -7.23 -14.63
CA GLY A 189 -6.03 -8.21 -15.49
C GLY A 189 -6.65 -9.39 -14.74
N PHE A 190 -6.57 -9.43 -13.41
CA PHE A 190 -7.33 -10.40 -12.62
C PHE A 190 -8.78 -9.99 -12.40
N PHE A 191 -9.07 -8.70 -12.57
CA PHE A 191 -10.39 -8.10 -12.45
C PHE A 191 -11.02 -7.88 -13.82
N ASP A 192 -12.34 -8.03 -13.89
CA ASP A 192 -13.15 -7.59 -15.04
C ASP A 192 -13.75 -6.18 -14.81
N ILE A 193 -13.67 -5.68 -13.56
CA ILE A 193 -14.01 -4.31 -13.17
C ILE A 193 -12.78 -3.38 -13.33
N PRO A 194 -12.97 -2.06 -13.48
CA PRO A 194 -11.84 -1.16 -13.64
C PRO A 194 -10.96 -1.12 -12.37
N VAL A 195 -9.65 -0.97 -12.57
CA VAL A 195 -8.65 -0.90 -11.50
C VAL A 195 -7.75 0.30 -11.75
N ASP A 196 -7.82 1.30 -10.88
CA ASP A 196 -6.87 2.41 -10.85
C ASP A 196 -5.69 2.05 -9.94
N ASN A 197 -4.57 1.64 -10.56
CA ASN A 197 -3.31 1.42 -9.86
C ASN A 197 -2.48 2.72 -9.82
N LEU A 198 -2.54 3.42 -8.69
CA LEU A 198 -1.71 4.59 -8.40
C LEU A 198 -0.25 4.20 -8.23
N PHE A 199 0.66 5.17 -8.35
CA PHE A 199 2.11 4.98 -8.17
C PHE A 199 2.64 5.98 -7.16
N ALA A 200 3.42 5.54 -6.16
CA ALA A 200 4.10 6.45 -5.24
C ALA A 200 5.32 7.13 -5.88
N GLU A 201 5.71 6.71 -7.10
CA GLU A 201 6.88 7.20 -7.83
C GLU A 201 7.00 8.75 -7.84
N PRO A 202 5.96 9.54 -8.13
CA PRO A 202 6.06 11.00 -8.10
C PRO A 202 6.42 11.54 -6.70
N ALA A 203 5.87 10.95 -5.65
CA ALA A 203 6.13 11.34 -4.26
C ALA A 203 7.53 10.92 -3.81
N VAL A 204 7.99 9.74 -4.24
CA VAL A 204 9.35 9.25 -4.03
C VAL A 204 10.38 10.17 -4.70
N LEU A 205 10.15 10.57 -5.95
CA LEU A 205 11.01 11.49 -6.68
C LEU A 205 11.11 12.85 -6.00
N LYS A 206 9.99 13.37 -5.49
CA LYS A 206 9.96 14.60 -4.71
C LYS A 206 10.80 14.45 -3.44
N TRP A 207 10.58 13.38 -2.68
CA TRP A 207 11.31 13.13 -1.44
C TRP A 207 12.83 13.02 -1.68
N ILE A 208 13.28 12.29 -2.71
CA ILE A 208 14.71 12.16 -3.07
C ILE A 208 15.33 13.53 -3.32
N LYS A 209 14.68 14.37 -4.14
CA LYS A 209 15.19 15.69 -4.52
C LYS A 209 15.26 16.68 -3.34
N GLU A 210 14.36 16.53 -2.37
CA GLU A 210 14.27 17.42 -1.21
C GLU A 210 15.17 16.98 -0.03
N ASN A 211 15.49 15.68 0.08
CA ASN A 211 16.14 15.12 1.28
C ASN A 211 17.55 14.55 1.05
N ILE A 212 17.92 14.20 -0.18
CA ILE A 212 19.26 13.68 -0.49
C ILE A 212 20.03 14.76 -1.24
N VAL A 213 21.04 15.37 -0.60
CA VAL A 213 21.80 16.49 -1.19
C VAL A 213 22.52 16.06 -2.48
N GLU A 214 23.10 14.86 -2.47
CA GLU A 214 23.90 14.31 -3.57
C GLU A 214 23.05 13.52 -4.58
N TRP A 215 21.73 13.72 -4.62
CA TRP A 215 20.83 12.90 -5.46
C TRP A 215 21.22 12.89 -6.94
N ARG A 216 21.79 13.99 -7.47
CA ARG A 216 22.24 14.10 -8.87
C ARG A 216 23.39 13.16 -9.23
N ASN A 217 24.17 12.70 -8.24
CA ASN A 217 25.24 11.73 -8.39
C ASN A 217 24.93 10.43 -7.64
N SER A 218 23.66 10.19 -7.33
CA SER A 218 23.21 8.95 -6.70
C SER A 218 23.04 7.83 -7.74
N ILE A 219 22.84 6.61 -7.26
CA ILE A 219 22.49 5.45 -8.07
C ILE A 219 21.27 4.76 -7.50
N ILE A 220 20.28 4.46 -8.34
CA ILE A 220 19.06 3.76 -7.94
C ILE A 220 19.29 2.26 -8.04
N VAL A 221 19.05 1.52 -6.96
CA VAL A 221 19.42 0.11 -6.87
C VAL A 221 18.18 -0.75 -6.67
N SER A 222 18.03 -1.81 -7.47
CA SER A 222 17.01 -2.82 -7.23
C SER A 222 17.55 -3.95 -6.34
N PRO A 223 16.84 -4.35 -5.27
CA PRO A 223 17.28 -5.44 -4.40
C PRO A 223 17.15 -6.83 -5.03
N ASP A 224 16.42 -6.95 -6.14
CA ASP A 224 16.28 -8.17 -6.91
C ASP A 224 16.10 -7.91 -8.42
N ALA A 225 15.99 -8.97 -9.22
CA ALA A 225 15.80 -8.84 -10.66
C ALA A 225 14.37 -8.42 -11.08
N GLY A 226 13.38 -8.64 -10.21
CA GLY A 226 11.98 -8.31 -10.47
C GLY A 226 11.72 -6.80 -10.44
N GLY A 227 12.44 -6.07 -9.58
CA GLY A 227 12.34 -4.62 -9.44
C GLY A 227 13.06 -3.80 -10.53
N ALA A 228 13.68 -4.42 -11.53
CA ALA A 228 14.47 -3.74 -12.57
C ALA A 228 13.70 -2.59 -13.25
N LYS A 229 12.47 -2.85 -13.71
CA LYS A 229 11.64 -1.84 -14.40
C LYS A 229 11.32 -0.62 -13.52
N ARG A 230 11.16 -0.86 -12.21
CA ARG A 230 10.85 0.19 -11.22
C ARG A 230 12.04 1.13 -11.04
N VAL A 231 13.23 0.56 -10.87
CA VAL A 231 14.43 1.37 -10.65
C VAL A 231 14.87 2.11 -11.91
N THR A 232 14.71 1.51 -13.10
CA THR A 232 15.00 2.21 -14.36
C THR A 232 14.07 3.40 -14.57
N SER A 233 12.76 3.25 -14.29
CA SER A 233 11.79 4.35 -14.37
C SER A 233 12.20 5.55 -13.51
N ILE A 234 12.57 5.29 -12.26
CA ILE A 234 13.01 6.33 -11.31
C ILE A 234 14.34 6.94 -11.75
N ALA A 235 15.31 6.11 -12.15
CA ALA A 235 16.63 6.54 -12.59
C ALA A 235 16.56 7.46 -13.83
N ASP A 236 15.75 7.08 -14.82
CA ASP A 236 15.53 7.86 -16.04
C ASP A 236 14.91 9.23 -15.72
N ARG A 237 13.92 9.30 -14.81
CA ARG A 237 13.27 10.56 -14.39
C ARG A 237 14.18 11.46 -13.54
N LEU A 238 15.14 10.88 -12.82
CA LEU A 238 16.18 11.62 -12.11
C LEU A 238 17.39 11.93 -12.99
N ASN A 239 17.50 11.32 -14.17
CA ASN A 239 18.67 11.35 -15.03
C ASN A 239 19.94 10.93 -14.27
N VAL A 240 19.85 9.77 -13.60
CA VAL A 240 20.95 9.11 -12.89
C VAL A 240 21.08 7.66 -13.35
N GLU A 241 22.15 6.98 -12.95
CA GLU A 241 22.35 5.57 -13.28
C GLU A 241 21.55 4.65 -12.34
N PHE A 242 21.46 3.37 -12.72
CA PHE A 242 20.86 2.34 -11.89
C PHE A 242 21.79 1.12 -11.75
N ALA A 243 21.60 0.38 -10.67
CA ALA A 243 22.24 -0.91 -10.42
C ALA A 243 21.20 -1.96 -10.01
N LEU A 244 21.58 -3.23 -10.09
CA LEU A 244 20.71 -4.35 -9.78
C LEU A 244 21.46 -5.38 -8.95
N ILE A 245 20.82 -5.86 -7.89
CA ILE A 245 21.33 -6.96 -7.09
C ILE A 245 20.58 -8.22 -7.52
N HIS A 246 21.33 -9.26 -7.89
CA HIS A 246 20.78 -10.57 -8.19
C HIS A 246 21.23 -11.57 -7.14
N LYS A 247 20.27 -12.28 -6.54
CA LYS A 247 20.55 -13.34 -5.56
C LYS A 247 20.69 -14.69 -6.28
N GLU A 248 21.91 -15.20 -6.38
CA GLU A 248 22.14 -16.58 -6.82
C GLU A 248 21.88 -17.54 -5.67
N ARG A 249 20.97 -18.51 -5.87
CA ARG A 249 20.78 -19.63 -4.93
C ARG A 249 21.65 -20.81 -5.36
N LYS A 250 22.81 -21.00 -4.73
CA LYS A 250 23.62 -22.21 -4.91
C LYS A 250 23.17 -23.27 -3.89
N LYS A 251 22.45 -24.29 -4.35
CA LYS A 251 22.00 -25.48 -3.58
C LYS A 251 21.21 -25.19 -2.27
N ALA A 252 20.64 -26.24 -1.68
CA ALA A 252 19.77 -26.12 -0.49
C ALA A 252 20.51 -25.80 0.83
N ASN A 253 21.85 -25.72 0.83
CA ASN A 253 22.67 -25.57 2.05
C ASN A 253 23.84 -24.58 1.92
N GLU A 254 23.97 -23.82 0.84
CA GLU A 254 25.00 -22.76 0.76
C GLU A 254 24.35 -21.38 0.95
N VAL A 255 25.11 -20.46 1.55
CA VAL A 255 24.70 -19.07 1.69
C VAL A 255 24.58 -18.47 0.29
N ALA A 256 23.38 -18.00 -0.06
CA ALA A 256 23.12 -17.41 -1.36
C ALA A 256 24.03 -16.19 -1.60
N SER A 257 24.78 -16.19 -2.71
CA SER A 257 25.65 -15.07 -3.09
C SER A 257 24.84 -13.99 -3.80
N MET A 258 25.01 -12.73 -3.38
CA MET A 258 24.45 -11.56 -4.07
C MET A 258 25.47 -11.01 -5.06
N VAL A 259 25.06 -10.92 -6.32
CA VAL A 259 25.84 -10.32 -7.42
C VAL A 259 25.30 -8.92 -7.68
N LEU A 260 26.14 -7.91 -7.57
CA LEU A 260 25.82 -6.54 -7.93
C LEU A 260 26.20 -6.28 -9.39
N VAL A 261 25.26 -5.77 -10.18
CA VAL A 261 25.47 -5.31 -11.54
C VAL A 261 25.27 -3.80 -11.58
N GLY A 262 26.30 -3.07 -11.98
CA GLY A 262 26.36 -1.61 -11.91
C GLY A 262 27.47 -1.14 -10.96
N ASP A 263 28.01 0.05 -11.20
CA ASP A 263 29.04 0.66 -10.35
C ASP A 263 28.37 1.46 -9.23
N VAL A 264 28.71 1.26 -7.97
CA VAL A 264 28.13 2.03 -6.85
C VAL A 264 29.19 2.79 -6.08
N LYS A 265 30.45 2.70 -6.52
CA LYS A 265 31.60 3.22 -5.80
C LYS A 265 31.55 4.74 -5.71
N ASP A 266 31.84 5.25 -4.52
CA ASP A 266 31.90 6.69 -4.21
C ASP A 266 30.57 7.43 -4.50
N ARG A 267 29.43 6.70 -4.53
CA ARG A 267 28.08 7.22 -4.78
C ARG A 267 27.11 6.90 -3.65
N VAL A 268 26.08 7.74 -3.53
CA VAL A 268 24.92 7.44 -2.67
C VAL A 268 24.05 6.40 -3.37
N ALA A 269 23.83 5.26 -2.73
CA ALA A 269 22.98 4.19 -3.26
C ALA A 269 21.57 4.27 -2.65
N ILE A 270 20.55 4.25 -3.50
CA ILE A 270 19.14 4.32 -3.08
C ILE A 270 18.47 3.01 -3.49
N LEU A 271 18.29 2.09 -2.54
CA LEU A 271 17.52 0.88 -2.76
C LEU A 271 16.04 1.23 -2.92
N VAL A 272 15.41 0.75 -4.00
CA VAL A 272 13.97 0.95 -4.21
C VAL A 272 13.28 -0.38 -4.45
N ASP A 273 12.23 -0.64 -3.67
CA ASP A 273 11.36 -1.80 -3.81
C ASP A 273 9.88 -1.44 -3.64
N ASP A 274 8.95 -2.28 -4.09
CA ASP A 274 7.52 -2.03 -3.85
C ASP A 274 7.16 -2.27 -2.39
N MET A 275 7.74 -3.31 -1.77
CA MET A 275 7.40 -3.65 -0.39
C MET A 275 8.51 -4.41 0.32
N ALA A 276 8.74 -4.11 1.61
CA ALA A 276 9.59 -4.92 2.47
C ALA A 276 8.80 -5.50 3.65
N ASP A 277 9.08 -6.78 3.92
CA ASP A 277 8.42 -7.54 4.97
C ASP A 277 9.37 -7.77 6.15
N THR A 278 10.13 -8.87 6.17
CA THR A 278 11.11 -9.13 7.25
C THR A 278 12.44 -8.36 7.08
N CYS A 279 12.56 -7.53 6.05
CA CYS A 279 13.74 -6.74 5.67
C CYS A 279 15.07 -7.49 5.44
N GLY A 280 15.09 -8.83 5.45
CA GLY A 280 16.35 -9.59 5.28
C GLY A 280 17.05 -9.30 3.94
N THR A 281 16.30 -9.30 2.84
CA THR A 281 16.86 -9.02 1.51
C THR A 281 17.43 -7.61 1.42
N ILE A 282 16.70 -6.59 1.87
CA ILE A 282 17.12 -5.20 1.76
C ILE A 282 18.31 -4.88 2.67
N CYS A 283 18.40 -5.49 3.87
CA CYS A 283 19.54 -5.30 4.76
C CYS A 283 20.83 -5.90 4.18
N HIS A 284 20.75 -7.12 3.64
CA HIS A 284 21.91 -7.72 2.96
C HIS A 284 22.30 -6.97 1.68
N ALA A 285 21.31 -6.44 0.95
CA ALA A 285 21.58 -5.56 -0.19
C ALA A 285 22.34 -4.30 0.25
N ALA A 286 21.97 -3.70 1.38
CA ALA A 286 22.66 -2.52 1.91
C ALA A 286 24.11 -2.82 2.33
N GLU A 287 24.35 -3.95 3.00
CA GLU A 287 25.70 -4.43 3.32
C GLU A 287 26.54 -4.60 2.04
N LYS A 288 25.97 -5.24 1.01
CA LYS A 288 26.65 -5.46 -0.27
C LYS A 288 27.01 -4.16 -0.99
N LEU A 289 26.15 -3.15 -0.90
CA LEU A 289 26.39 -1.82 -1.48
C LEU A 289 27.55 -1.10 -0.78
N LEU A 290 27.61 -1.17 0.55
CA LEU A 290 28.74 -0.62 1.30
C LEU A 290 30.05 -1.34 0.99
N GLU A 291 30.05 -2.68 0.93
CA GLU A 291 31.24 -3.45 0.53
C GLU A 291 31.74 -3.08 -0.87
N ALA A 292 30.83 -2.72 -1.77
CA ALA A 292 31.13 -2.27 -3.12
C ALA A 292 31.54 -0.78 -3.20
N GLY A 293 31.58 -0.07 -2.08
CA GLY A 293 32.08 1.31 -1.98
C GLY A 293 31.02 2.40 -2.05
N ALA A 294 29.73 2.10 -1.84
CA ALA A 294 28.71 3.14 -1.69
C ALA A 294 28.99 4.03 -0.47
N THR A 295 28.80 5.35 -0.60
CA THR A 295 29.07 6.31 0.49
C THR A 295 28.00 6.29 1.57
N LYS A 296 26.73 6.20 1.15
CA LYS A 296 25.55 6.07 2.00
C LYS A 296 24.55 5.17 1.32
N VAL A 297 23.72 4.49 2.12
CA VAL A 297 22.62 3.66 1.61
C VAL A 297 21.30 4.14 2.17
N TYR A 298 20.37 4.45 1.28
CA TYR A 298 18.96 4.69 1.60
C TYR A 298 18.12 3.50 1.14
N ALA A 299 16.99 3.25 1.79
CA ALA A 299 15.96 2.37 1.26
C ALA A 299 14.65 3.14 1.12
N ILE A 300 13.98 2.99 -0.01
CA ILE A 300 12.66 3.57 -0.27
C ILE A 300 11.72 2.43 -0.68
N LEU A 301 10.61 2.29 0.03
CA LEU A 301 9.64 1.22 -0.18
C LEU A 301 8.26 1.85 -0.29
N THR A 302 7.42 1.42 -1.23
CA THR A 302 6.02 1.89 -1.16
C THR A 302 5.35 1.34 0.09
N HIS A 303 5.34 0.02 0.27
CA HIS A 303 4.65 -0.64 1.37
C HIS A 303 5.63 -1.19 2.42
N GLY A 304 5.73 -0.50 3.56
CA GLY A 304 6.46 -0.99 4.73
C GLY A 304 5.62 -1.96 5.56
N ILE A 305 5.71 -3.26 5.27
CA ILE A 305 4.99 -4.31 6.04
C ILE A 305 5.68 -4.54 7.39
N PHE A 306 7.01 -4.60 7.37
CA PHE A 306 7.88 -4.63 8.56
C PHE A 306 7.51 -5.65 9.65
N SER A 307 7.18 -6.89 9.24
CA SER A 307 6.85 -7.95 10.20
C SER A 307 8.08 -8.62 10.83
N GLY A 308 7.86 -9.24 12.00
CA GLY A 308 8.88 -10.04 12.68
C GLY A 308 10.15 -9.24 13.02
N PRO A 309 11.35 -9.67 12.57
CA PRO A 309 12.61 -9.02 12.93
C PRO A 309 12.91 -7.75 12.12
N ALA A 310 11.97 -7.21 11.34
CA ALA A 310 12.22 -6.12 10.41
C ALA A 310 12.81 -4.87 11.09
N ILE A 311 12.16 -4.41 12.16
CA ILE A 311 12.56 -3.18 12.87
C ILE A 311 13.95 -3.30 13.49
N SER A 312 14.26 -4.43 14.13
CA SER A 312 15.59 -4.66 14.70
C SER A 312 16.66 -4.76 13.61
N ARG A 313 16.35 -5.39 12.47
CA ARG A 313 17.25 -5.44 11.30
C ARG A 313 17.50 -4.06 10.72
N ILE A 314 16.48 -3.22 10.57
CA ILE A 314 16.65 -1.85 10.05
C ILE A 314 17.52 -1.03 11.00
N ASN A 315 17.27 -1.10 12.32
CA ASN A 315 18.06 -0.37 13.32
C ASN A 315 19.55 -0.77 13.25
N ASN A 316 19.84 -2.06 13.11
CA ASN A 316 21.21 -2.58 13.04
C ASN A 316 21.88 -2.42 11.66
N ALA A 317 21.10 -2.25 10.59
CA ALA A 317 21.61 -2.10 9.24
C ALA A 317 22.19 -0.70 9.00
N CYS A 318 23.03 -0.59 7.98
CA CYS A 318 23.75 0.62 7.61
C CYS A 318 22.92 1.69 6.87
N PHE A 319 21.59 1.66 6.98
CA PHE A 319 20.75 2.66 6.35
C PHE A 319 20.92 4.04 6.99
N GLU A 320 21.07 5.06 6.14
CA GLU A 320 20.95 6.46 6.53
C GLU A 320 19.48 6.79 6.86
N ALA A 321 18.56 6.36 6.00
CA ALA A 321 17.12 6.38 6.26
C ALA A 321 16.40 5.26 5.51
N VAL A 322 15.26 4.83 6.06
CA VAL A 322 14.31 3.92 5.42
C VAL A 322 12.99 4.66 5.22
N VAL A 323 12.65 4.96 3.98
CA VAL A 323 11.48 5.75 3.62
C VAL A 323 10.37 4.81 3.18
N VAL A 324 9.18 5.00 3.73
CA VAL A 324 7.98 4.26 3.37
C VAL A 324 6.80 5.17 3.11
N THR A 325 5.74 4.69 2.48
CA THR A 325 4.46 5.43 2.47
C THR A 325 3.58 5.03 3.65
N ASN A 326 2.57 5.84 3.97
CA ASN A 326 1.51 5.48 4.91
C ASN A 326 0.41 4.59 4.27
N THR A 327 0.68 3.82 3.22
CA THR A 327 -0.25 2.77 2.71
C THR A 327 -0.52 1.66 3.76
N ILE A 328 0.40 1.50 4.70
CA ILE A 328 0.31 0.67 5.91
C ILE A 328 0.62 1.59 7.10
N PRO A 329 -0.07 1.48 8.25
CA PRO A 329 0.24 2.29 9.43
C PRO A 329 1.71 2.17 9.87
N GLN A 330 2.38 3.31 10.13
CA GLN A 330 3.81 3.34 10.49
C GLN A 330 4.11 3.96 11.85
N ASP A 331 3.12 4.54 12.55
CA ASP A 331 3.34 5.29 13.79
C ASP A 331 4.02 4.46 14.89
N GLY A 332 3.73 3.15 14.95
CA GLY A 332 4.43 2.23 15.84
C GLY A 332 5.88 2.03 15.42
N HIS A 333 6.10 1.69 14.15
CA HIS A 333 7.43 1.46 13.59
C HIS A 333 8.36 2.67 13.73
N MET A 334 7.85 3.89 13.52
CA MET A 334 8.62 5.13 13.65
C MET A 334 9.02 5.45 15.09
N LYS A 335 8.25 5.01 16.09
CA LYS A 335 8.64 5.12 17.51
C LYS A 335 9.80 4.19 17.84
N ASP A 336 9.78 2.99 17.27
CA ASP A 336 10.78 1.94 17.53
C ASP A 336 12.02 2.05 16.63
N CYS A 337 11.96 2.83 15.55
CA CYS A 337 13.03 3.01 14.59
C CYS A 337 13.16 4.47 14.12
N PRO A 338 14.18 5.21 14.60
CA PRO A 338 14.36 6.62 14.23
C PRO A 338 14.82 6.80 12.77
N LYS A 339 15.23 5.73 12.08
CA LYS A 339 15.60 5.75 10.67
C LYS A 339 14.38 5.76 9.74
N ILE A 340 13.20 5.41 10.22
CA ILE A 340 11.99 5.32 9.39
C ILE A 340 11.42 6.72 9.17
N GLN A 341 11.19 7.06 7.90
CA GLN A 341 10.46 8.24 7.48
C GLN A 341 9.23 7.83 6.67
N CYS A 342 8.15 8.60 6.79
CA CYS A 342 6.87 8.26 6.17
C CYS A 342 6.41 9.36 5.21
N ILE A 343 6.17 8.97 3.96
CA ILE A 343 5.55 9.80 2.92
C ILE A 343 4.04 9.66 3.05
N ASP A 344 3.35 10.79 3.23
CA ASP A 344 1.89 10.82 3.24
C ASP A 344 1.34 10.75 1.81
N VAL A 345 0.62 9.68 1.50
CA VAL A 345 -0.05 9.47 0.19
C VAL A 345 -1.56 9.71 0.23
N SER A 346 -2.10 10.19 1.36
CA SER A 346 -3.54 10.47 1.51
C SER A 346 -4.07 11.46 0.47
N MET A 347 -3.25 12.43 0.03
CA MET A 347 -3.62 13.37 -1.03
C MET A 347 -3.80 12.67 -2.38
N MET A 348 -2.98 11.67 -2.68
CA MET A 348 -3.10 10.92 -3.93
C MET A 348 -4.38 10.09 -3.95
N PHE A 349 -4.72 9.44 -2.83
CA PHE A 349 -5.98 8.71 -2.70
C PHE A 349 -7.20 9.63 -2.70
N ALA A 350 -7.15 10.76 -1.98
CA ALA A 350 -8.23 11.74 -1.98
C ALA A 350 -8.49 12.27 -3.39
N GLU A 351 -7.45 12.63 -4.14
CA GLU A 351 -7.59 13.13 -5.50
C GLU A 351 -8.06 12.03 -6.48
N ALA A 352 -7.63 10.77 -6.29
CA ALA A 352 -8.14 9.63 -7.07
C ALA A 352 -9.63 9.39 -6.81
N VAL A 353 -10.07 9.42 -5.55
CA VAL A 353 -11.48 9.31 -5.16
C VAL A 353 -12.30 10.46 -5.76
N ARG A 354 -11.82 11.70 -5.62
CA ARG A 354 -12.48 12.89 -6.18
C ARG A 354 -12.65 12.79 -7.70
N ARG A 355 -11.60 12.38 -8.42
CA ARG A 355 -11.62 12.24 -9.87
C ARG A 355 -12.53 11.10 -10.33
N THR A 356 -12.49 9.96 -9.63
CA THR A 356 -13.37 8.81 -9.89
C THR A 356 -14.85 9.17 -9.71
N HIS A 357 -15.15 9.97 -8.69
CA HIS A 357 -16.50 10.46 -8.43
C HIS A 357 -16.98 11.41 -9.54
N ASN A 358 -16.13 12.36 -9.95
CA ASN A 358 -16.47 13.37 -10.94
C ASN A 358 -16.34 12.92 -12.41
N GLY A 359 -15.85 11.70 -12.67
CA GLY A 359 -15.55 11.23 -14.04
C GLY A 359 -14.35 11.96 -14.68
N GLU A 360 -13.44 12.48 -13.87
CA GLU A 360 -12.21 13.13 -14.31
C GLU A 360 -11.07 12.13 -14.49
N SER A 361 -10.05 12.49 -15.28
CA SER A 361 -8.92 11.60 -15.55
C SER A 361 -8.03 11.38 -14.32
N VAL A 362 -7.95 10.14 -13.83
CA VAL A 362 -7.04 9.71 -12.75
C VAL A 362 -5.58 9.61 -13.23
N SER A 363 -5.34 9.44 -14.54
CA SER A 363 -3.99 9.23 -15.09
C SER A 363 -3.03 10.40 -14.85
N TYR A 364 -3.56 11.60 -14.59
CA TYR A 364 -2.76 12.76 -14.18
C TYR A 364 -1.88 12.47 -12.95
N LEU A 365 -2.38 11.66 -12.01
CA LEU A 365 -1.70 11.30 -10.76
C LEU A 365 -0.53 10.34 -10.96
N PHE A 366 -0.43 9.66 -12.12
CA PHE A 366 0.68 8.74 -12.38
C PHE A 366 2.01 9.46 -12.61
N SER A 367 1.96 10.73 -13.02
CA SER A 367 3.16 11.53 -13.28
C SER A 367 3.36 12.70 -12.31
N ASN A 368 2.30 13.15 -11.63
CA ASN A 368 2.30 14.37 -10.82
C ASN A 368 1.86 14.10 -9.38
N VAL A 369 2.52 14.74 -8.42
CA VAL A 369 2.04 14.80 -7.04
C VAL A 369 1.01 15.94 -6.95
N PRO A 370 -0.25 15.67 -6.55
CA PRO A 370 -1.22 16.71 -6.30
C PRO A 370 -0.76 17.63 -5.14
N TYR A 371 -1.03 18.94 -5.27
CA TYR A 371 -0.62 19.98 -4.32
C TYR A 371 -1.50 20.04 -3.08
#